data_AF-A0A3M1EEV9-F1
#
_entry.id   AF-A0A3M1EEV9-F1
#
_cell.length_a   1.000
_cell.length_b   1.000
_cell.length_c   1.000
_cell.angle_alpha   90.00
_cell.angle_beta   90.00
_cell.angle_gamma   90.00
#
_symmetry.space_group_name_H-M   'P 1'
#
loop_
_entity.id
_entity.type
_entity.pdbx_description
1 polymer ?
#
loop_
_entity_poly.entity_id
_entity_poly.type
_entity_poly.pdbx_seq_one_letter_code
_entity_poly.pdbx_strand_id
1 'polypeptide(L)'
;MKRIELVISGGILILLTQPLWGGDASVMLERIGKLVVGQPLPAKMLTYDLDLNFFDFAEYAAQKDATHFLISFFAVWCEPCVKEIHQLKADQARLRRHGVEVILVSVPIQKDGRPERKAQVVTRKFLKEHRISFYTLLDKNSNLARGMFGVLQNSLPKSFLIRKDGRVEAIFDQAGNDFIDQIVAHAEGGR
;
A
#
# COMPACT_ATOMS: atom_id res chain seq x y z
N MET A 1 -14.10 -25.19 -74.16
CA MET A 1 -15.55 -25.05 -73.90
C MET A 1 -15.86 -25.47 -72.48
N LYS A 2 -16.69 -24.67 -71.80
CA LYS A 2 -17.29 -24.78 -70.45
C LYS A 2 -16.47 -24.28 -69.24
N ARG A 3 -17.01 -23.20 -68.67
CA ARG A 3 -16.75 -22.48 -67.41
C ARG A 3 -17.24 -23.28 -66.18
N ILE A 4 -16.67 -22.99 -65.00
CA ILE A 4 -17.28 -22.96 -63.64
C ILE A 4 -16.38 -21.96 -62.85
N GLU A 5 -16.75 -20.69 -62.66
CA GLU A 5 -17.53 -20.07 -61.55
C GLU A 5 -16.80 -19.96 -60.19
N LEU A 6 -16.23 -18.76 -59.99
CA LEU A 6 -16.16 -17.86 -58.83
C LEU A 6 -16.80 -18.29 -57.48
N VAL A 7 -16.08 -18.13 -56.35
CA VAL A 7 -16.57 -17.47 -55.10
C VAL A 7 -15.36 -16.95 -54.30
N ILE A 8 -15.21 -15.62 -54.17
CA ILE A 8 -14.36 -14.98 -53.16
C ILE A 8 -15.27 -14.63 -51.99
N SER A 9 -15.27 -15.48 -50.96
CA SER A 9 -16.04 -15.22 -49.73
C SER A 9 -15.30 -14.22 -48.85
N GLY A 10 -16.04 -13.21 -48.40
CA GLY A 10 -15.53 -12.01 -47.74
C GLY A 10 -14.79 -12.25 -46.43
N GLY A 11 -13.64 -11.58 -46.30
CA GLY A 11 -13.04 -11.29 -45.01
C GLY A 11 -13.65 -10.00 -44.46
N ILE A 12 -14.35 -10.11 -43.34
CA ILE A 12 -14.88 -8.99 -42.56
C ILE A 12 -13.72 -8.09 -42.15
N LEU A 13 -13.67 -6.87 -42.68
CA LEU A 13 -12.80 -5.82 -42.19
C LEU A 13 -13.36 -5.35 -40.83
N ILE A 14 -12.90 -5.96 -39.74
CA ILE A 14 -13.15 -5.45 -38.40
C ILE A 14 -12.37 -4.14 -38.29
N LEU A 15 -13.04 -3.03 -38.59
CA LEU A 15 -12.64 -1.70 -38.12
C LEU A 15 -12.75 -1.74 -36.60
N LEU A 16 -11.66 -2.16 -35.95
CA LEU A 16 -11.46 -1.96 -34.51
C LEU A 16 -11.50 -0.47 -34.27
N THR A 17 -12.64 0.02 -33.82
CA THR A 17 -12.77 1.36 -33.24
C THR A 17 -11.89 1.37 -32.01
N GLN A 18 -10.64 1.82 -32.16
CA GLN A 18 -9.77 2.08 -31.04
C GLN A 18 -10.49 3.10 -30.14
N PRO A 19 -10.74 2.79 -28.86
CA PRO A 19 -11.30 3.77 -27.95
C PRO A 19 -10.35 4.98 -27.91
N LEU A 20 -10.91 6.18 -28.12
CA LEU A 20 -10.17 7.46 -28.18
C LEU A 20 -9.53 7.89 -26.85
N TRP A 21 -9.50 7.01 -25.84
CA TRP A 21 -8.62 7.12 -24.70
C TRP A 21 -7.44 6.16 -24.89
N GLY A 22 -6.31 6.74 -25.33
CA GLY A 22 -5.03 6.04 -25.52
C GLY A 22 -4.42 5.56 -24.21
N GLY A 23 -4.98 4.49 -23.65
CA GLY A 23 -4.36 3.70 -22.60
C GLY A 23 -4.40 2.24 -23.01
N ASP A 24 -3.23 1.67 -23.27
CA ASP A 24 -3.11 0.23 -23.49
C ASP A 24 -3.60 -0.49 -22.22
N ALA A 25 -4.59 -1.38 -22.37
CA ALA A 25 -5.14 -2.15 -21.27
C ALA A 25 -4.06 -3.00 -20.58
N SER A 26 -3.02 -3.40 -21.31
CA SER A 26 -1.87 -4.13 -20.74
C SER A 26 -1.01 -3.24 -19.84
N VAL A 27 -0.77 -1.98 -20.20
CA VAL A 27 -0.12 -0.97 -19.34
C VAL A 27 -0.96 -0.65 -18.12
N MET A 28 -2.29 -0.62 -18.27
CA MET A 28 -3.20 -0.49 -17.13
C MET A 28 -3.07 -1.70 -16.21
N LEU A 29 -3.07 -2.93 -16.73
CA LEU A 29 -2.87 -4.18 -15.98
C LEU A 29 -1.51 -4.25 -15.27
N GLU A 30 -0.43 -3.81 -15.90
CA GLU A 30 0.91 -3.72 -15.27
C GLU A 30 0.97 -2.72 -14.12
N ARG A 31 0.11 -1.68 -14.15
CA ARG A 31 -0.07 -0.72 -13.05
C ARG A 31 -0.99 -1.23 -11.93
N ILE A 32 -1.79 -2.26 -12.18
CA ILE A 32 -2.63 -2.89 -11.14
C ILE A 32 -1.72 -3.75 -10.27
N GLY A 33 -1.18 -3.15 -9.21
CA GLY A 33 -0.59 -3.91 -8.11
C GLY A 33 0.75 -3.41 -7.55
N LYS A 34 1.30 -2.32 -8.09
CA LYS A 34 2.45 -1.64 -7.47
C LYS A 34 2.24 -0.14 -7.46
N LEU A 35 2.17 0.43 -6.26
CA LEU A 35 2.22 1.88 -6.10
C LEU A 35 3.50 2.43 -6.70
N VAL A 36 3.38 3.59 -7.34
CA VAL A 36 4.48 4.34 -7.94
C VAL A 36 4.51 5.73 -7.35
N VAL A 37 5.70 6.22 -7.03
CA VAL A 37 5.91 7.59 -6.56
C VAL A 37 5.31 8.60 -7.56
N GLY A 38 4.65 9.60 -7.01
CA GLY A 38 3.95 10.64 -7.76
C GLY A 38 2.56 10.25 -8.25
N GLN A 39 2.07 9.02 -8.03
CA GLN A 39 0.70 8.62 -8.41
C GLN A 39 -0.24 8.66 -7.20
N PRO A 40 -1.55 8.92 -7.40
CA PRO A 40 -2.54 8.70 -6.35
C PRO A 40 -2.69 7.21 -6.06
N LEU A 41 -3.26 6.88 -4.89
CA LEU A 41 -3.73 5.52 -4.62
C LEU A 41 -4.70 5.06 -5.73
N PRO A 42 -4.50 3.85 -6.29
CA PRO A 42 -5.28 3.36 -7.43
C PRO A 42 -6.72 2.99 -7.07
N ALA A 43 -7.01 2.81 -5.78
CA ALA A 43 -8.33 2.52 -5.24
C ALA A 43 -8.45 3.02 -3.80
N LYS A 44 -9.65 2.95 -3.22
CA LYS A 44 -9.84 3.21 -1.79
C LYS A 44 -9.05 2.21 -0.95
N MET A 45 -8.31 2.73 0.03
CA MET A 45 -7.65 1.91 1.04
C MET A 45 -8.65 1.56 2.15
N LEU A 46 -9.19 0.35 2.08
CA LEU A 46 -10.18 -0.17 3.01
C LEU A 46 -9.65 -1.40 3.75
N THR A 47 -9.81 -1.45 5.06
CA THR A 47 -9.45 -2.61 5.90
C THR A 47 -10.13 -2.53 7.26
N TYR A 48 -9.55 -3.16 8.28
CA TYR A 48 -9.97 -3.08 9.67
C TYR A 48 -8.82 -2.65 10.57
N ASP A 49 -9.15 -1.91 11.62
CA ASP A 49 -8.22 -1.67 12.73
C ASP A 49 -8.05 -2.92 13.61
N LEU A 50 -7.26 -2.81 14.68
CA LEU A 50 -7.11 -3.89 15.63
C LEU A 50 -8.37 -4.19 16.43
N ASP A 51 -9.31 -3.26 16.59
CA ASP A 51 -10.59 -3.46 17.28
C ASP A 51 -11.68 -4.02 16.35
N LEU A 52 -11.33 -4.32 15.10
CA LEU A 52 -12.22 -4.80 14.03
C LEU A 52 -13.24 -3.76 13.57
N ASN A 53 -12.99 -2.47 13.83
CA ASN A 53 -13.73 -1.40 13.21
C ASN A 53 -13.27 -1.25 11.76
N PHE A 54 -14.21 -0.92 10.87
CA PHE A 54 -13.90 -0.62 9.49
C PHE A 54 -13.03 0.63 9.40
N PHE A 55 -12.04 0.58 8.51
CA PHE A 55 -11.13 1.68 8.23
C PHE A 55 -11.23 2.08 6.75
N ASP A 56 -11.52 3.35 6.49
CA ASP A 56 -11.30 4.03 5.22
C ASP A 56 -10.19 5.08 5.42
N PHE A 57 -9.12 4.98 4.64
CA PHE A 57 -8.01 5.93 4.71
C PHE A 57 -8.45 7.37 4.47
N ALA A 58 -9.34 7.64 3.51
CA ALA A 58 -9.75 9.00 3.19
C ALA A 58 -10.51 9.64 4.37
N GLU A 59 -11.38 8.88 5.02
CA GLU A 59 -12.11 9.32 6.21
C GLU A 59 -11.17 9.53 7.40
N TYR A 60 -10.26 8.59 7.65
CA TYR A 60 -9.25 8.72 8.70
C TYR A 60 -8.36 9.95 8.46
N ALA A 61 -7.86 10.11 7.24
CA ALA A 61 -6.98 11.21 6.88
C ALA A 61 -7.65 12.57 7.03
N ALA A 62 -8.93 12.68 6.64
CA ALA A 62 -9.73 13.90 6.80
C ALA A 62 -9.80 14.38 8.26
N GLN A 63 -9.87 13.44 9.22
CA GLN A 63 -9.98 13.71 10.66
C GLN A 63 -8.64 14.10 11.34
N LYS A 64 -7.51 13.93 10.66
CA LYS A 64 -6.18 14.24 11.23
C LYS A 64 -5.66 15.58 10.75
N ASP A 65 -5.02 16.30 11.66
CA ASP A 65 -4.18 17.47 11.35
C ASP A 65 -2.77 17.03 10.91
N ALA A 66 -2.73 16.15 9.91
CA ALA A 66 -1.51 15.64 9.29
C ALA A 66 -1.56 15.92 7.79
N THR A 67 -0.44 16.30 7.20
CA THR A 67 -0.31 16.49 5.75
C THR A 67 0.11 15.21 5.05
N HIS A 68 0.79 14.31 5.77
CA HIS A 68 1.31 13.05 5.26
C HIS A 68 1.02 11.91 6.24
N PHE A 69 0.93 10.70 5.69
CA PHE A 69 0.69 9.46 6.38
C PHE A 69 1.78 8.48 5.99
N LEU A 70 2.56 8.02 6.97
CA LEU A 70 3.52 6.94 6.78
C LEU A 70 2.82 5.61 7.08
N ILE A 71 2.59 4.83 6.04
CA ILE A 71 1.98 3.49 6.14
C ILE A 71 3.10 2.46 6.15
N SER A 72 3.40 1.92 7.34
CA SER A 72 4.50 0.96 7.56
C SER A 72 3.94 -0.46 7.70
N PHE A 73 4.26 -1.31 6.73
CA PHE A 73 3.91 -2.73 6.74
C PHE A 73 4.92 -3.52 7.56
N PHE A 74 4.41 -4.33 8.49
CA PHE A 74 5.24 -5.15 9.36
C PHE A 74 4.62 -6.52 9.63
N ALA A 75 5.45 -7.44 10.10
CA ALA A 75 5.01 -8.67 10.71
C ALA A 75 5.66 -8.84 12.08
N VAL A 76 4.96 -9.48 13.01
CA VAL A 76 5.43 -9.69 14.40
C VAL A 76 6.70 -10.54 14.51
N TRP A 77 7.03 -11.30 13.46
CA TRP A 77 8.22 -12.15 13.37
C TRP A 77 9.35 -11.50 12.55
N CYS A 78 9.14 -10.30 12.02
CA CYS A 78 10.11 -9.59 11.19
C CYS A 78 11.02 -8.73 12.07
N GLU A 79 12.25 -9.18 12.30
CA GLU A 79 13.23 -8.46 13.13
C GLU A 79 13.58 -7.05 12.59
N PRO A 80 13.85 -6.85 11.28
CA PRO A 80 14.10 -5.51 10.76
C PRO A 80 12.92 -4.55 10.95
N CYS A 81 11.69 -5.07 10.96
CA CYS A 81 10.50 -4.28 11.25
C CYS A 81 10.49 -3.75 12.69
N VAL A 82 10.98 -4.52 13.66
CA VAL A 82 11.10 -4.07 15.06
C VAL A 82 12.01 -2.84 15.13
N LYS A 83 13.15 -2.89 14.44
CA LYS A 83 14.10 -1.77 14.38
C LYS A 83 13.46 -0.53 13.77
N GLU A 84 12.77 -0.66 12.64
CA GLU A 84 12.04 0.44 11.99
C GLU A 84 11.02 1.08 12.93
N ILE A 85 10.16 0.27 13.55
CA ILE A 85 9.10 0.78 14.43
C ILE A 85 9.71 1.48 15.67
N HIS A 86 10.84 1.00 16.17
CA HIS A 86 11.57 1.66 17.26
C HIS A 86 12.14 3.03 16.85
N GLN A 87 12.66 3.17 15.62
CA GLN A 87 13.08 4.47 15.10
C GLN A 87 11.88 5.42 14.98
N LEU A 88 10.77 4.97 14.38
CA LEU A 88 9.54 5.75 14.26
C LEU A 88 9.03 6.22 15.62
N LYS A 89 9.09 5.33 16.62
CA LYS A 89 8.68 5.63 18.00
C LYS A 89 9.59 6.66 18.65
N ALA A 90 10.91 6.56 18.48
CA ALA A 90 11.86 7.53 19.02
C ALA A 90 11.64 8.94 18.46
N ASP A 91 11.26 9.02 17.18
CA ASP A 91 11.06 10.28 16.45
C ASP A 91 9.59 10.69 16.29
N GLN A 92 8.65 10.05 16.99
CA GLN A 92 7.21 10.29 16.83
C GLN A 92 6.83 11.76 17.01
N ALA A 93 7.44 12.45 17.99
CA ALA A 93 7.20 13.86 18.22
C ALA A 93 7.72 14.74 17.06
N ARG A 94 8.87 14.37 16.48
CA ARG A 94 9.44 15.06 15.32
C ARG A 94 8.55 14.87 14.11
N LEU A 95 8.20 13.63 13.77
CA LEU A 95 7.30 13.30 12.67
C LEU A 95 5.98 14.09 12.76
N ARG A 96 5.34 14.13 13.93
CA ARG A 96 4.13 14.92 14.17
C ARG A 96 4.32 16.42 13.95
N ARG A 97 5.42 17.02 14.42
CA ARG A 97 5.72 18.44 14.18
C ARG A 97 5.84 18.77 12.69
N HIS A 98 6.30 17.82 11.87
CA HIS A 98 6.37 17.97 10.42
C HIS A 98 5.10 17.50 9.69
N GLY A 99 4.01 17.23 10.43
CA GLY A 99 2.71 16.87 9.86
C GLY A 99 2.63 15.42 9.36
N VAL A 100 3.46 14.52 9.87
CA VAL A 100 3.46 13.09 9.53
C VAL A 100 2.75 12.28 10.61
N GLU A 101 1.68 11.60 10.22
CA GLU A 101 0.99 10.59 11.03
C GLU A 101 1.47 9.19 10.64
N VAL A 102 1.80 8.35 11.62
CA VAL A 102 2.27 6.98 11.38
C VAL A 102 1.13 5.99 11.57
N ILE A 103 0.91 5.14 10.58
CA ILE A 103 -0.02 4.01 10.60
C ILE A 103 0.76 2.72 10.39
N LEU A 104 0.62 1.77 11.31
CA LEU A 104 1.20 0.43 11.13
C LEU A 104 0.18 -0.49 10.46
N VAL A 105 0.64 -1.35 9.56
CA VAL A 105 -0.19 -2.40 8.94
C VAL A 105 0.41 -3.75 9.26
N SER A 106 -0.29 -4.53 10.09
CA SER A 106 0.14 -5.86 10.47
C SER A 106 -0.23 -6.89 9.39
N VAL A 107 0.79 -7.56 8.85
CA VAL A 107 0.67 -8.62 7.86
C VAL A 107 0.90 -9.97 8.55
N PRO A 108 -0.15 -10.77 8.82
CA PRO A 108 0.01 -12.07 9.45
C PRO A 108 0.58 -13.13 8.50
N ILE A 109 1.12 -14.20 9.07
CA ILE A 109 1.46 -15.41 8.30
C ILE A 109 0.18 -15.99 7.72
N GLN A 110 0.26 -16.40 6.45
CA GLN A 110 -0.75 -17.25 5.83
C GLN A 110 -0.24 -18.68 5.78
N LYS A 111 -1.02 -19.62 6.31
CA LYS A 111 -0.75 -21.06 6.21
C LYS A 111 -1.82 -21.69 5.35
N ASP A 112 -1.41 -22.35 4.26
CA ASP A 112 -2.30 -22.97 3.28
C ASP A 112 -3.35 -21.99 2.71
N GLY A 113 -2.94 -20.74 2.45
CA GLY A 113 -3.82 -19.68 1.95
C GLY A 113 -4.88 -19.20 2.95
N ARG A 114 -4.81 -19.63 4.23
CA ARG A 114 -5.72 -19.21 5.28
C ARG A 114 -5.05 -18.21 6.23
N PRO A 115 -5.78 -17.16 6.65
CA PRO A 115 -5.33 -16.25 7.69
C PRO A 115 -5.05 -16.95 9.02
N GLU A 116 -4.02 -16.50 9.73
CA GLU A 116 -3.82 -16.87 11.12
C GLU A 116 -5.01 -16.40 11.97
N ARG A 117 -5.75 -17.35 12.57
CA ARG A 117 -6.95 -17.06 13.37
C ARG A 117 -6.65 -16.16 14.56
N LYS A 118 -5.42 -16.21 15.08
CA LYS A 118 -4.96 -15.42 16.22
C LYS A 118 -4.19 -14.15 15.83
N ALA A 119 -4.17 -13.76 14.55
CA ALA A 119 -3.38 -12.62 14.07
C ALA A 119 -3.55 -11.36 14.94
N GLN A 120 -4.79 -10.95 15.20
CA GLN A 120 -5.12 -9.81 16.05
C GLN A 120 -4.51 -9.91 17.47
N VAL A 121 -4.63 -11.07 18.11
CA VAL A 121 -4.13 -11.32 19.47
C VAL A 121 -2.60 -11.25 19.50
N VAL A 122 -1.95 -11.88 18.52
CA VAL A 122 -0.49 -11.89 18.41
C VAL A 122 0.03 -10.47 18.14
N THR A 123 -0.61 -9.71 17.23
CA THR A 123 -0.25 -8.32 16.96
C THR A 123 -0.40 -7.44 18.19
N ARG A 124 -1.51 -7.55 18.94
CA ARG A 124 -1.69 -6.79 20.20
C ARG A 124 -0.62 -7.11 21.24
N LYS A 125 -0.29 -8.40 21.39
CA LYS A 125 0.76 -8.83 22.31
C LYS A 125 2.10 -8.20 21.94
N PHE A 126 2.49 -8.27 20.67
CA PHE A 126 3.70 -7.64 20.14
C PHE A 126 3.73 -6.13 20.44
N LEU A 127 2.68 -5.39 20.08
CA LEU A 127 2.62 -3.94 20.33
C LEU A 127 2.76 -3.60 21.82
N LYS A 128 2.12 -4.39 22.70
CA LYS A 128 2.21 -4.21 24.14
C LYS A 128 3.62 -4.47 24.67
N GLU A 129 4.25 -5.57 24.25
CA GLU A 129 5.60 -5.97 24.68
C GLU A 129 6.65 -4.92 24.29
N HIS A 130 6.53 -4.36 23.08
CA HIS A 130 7.43 -3.32 22.58
C HIS A 130 7.02 -1.89 22.97
N ARG A 131 5.91 -1.74 23.72
CA ARG A 131 5.33 -0.44 24.12
C ARG A 131 5.11 0.49 22.91
N ILE A 132 4.49 -0.05 21.86
CA ILE A 132 4.17 0.66 20.62
C ILE A 132 2.72 1.15 20.70
N SER A 133 2.49 2.42 20.38
CA SER A 133 1.18 3.08 20.49
C SER A 133 0.71 3.73 19.20
N PHE A 134 1.27 3.33 18.05
CA PHE A 134 0.81 3.79 16.74
C PHE A 134 -0.56 3.21 16.40
N TYR A 135 -1.35 3.97 15.64
CA TYR A 135 -2.60 3.45 15.08
C TYR A 135 -2.27 2.27 14.17
N THR A 136 -2.90 1.12 14.42
CA THR A 136 -2.51 -0.14 13.78
C THR A 136 -3.70 -0.80 13.11
N LEU A 137 -3.50 -1.16 11.84
CA LEU A 137 -4.42 -1.90 11.00
C LEU A 137 -4.06 -3.38 10.98
N LEU A 138 -5.07 -4.22 10.77
CA LEU A 138 -4.90 -5.67 10.60
C LEU A 138 -5.24 -6.07 9.16
N ASP A 139 -4.22 -6.37 8.36
CA ASP A 139 -4.42 -6.91 7.01
C ASP A 139 -4.57 -8.44 7.07
N LYS A 140 -5.68 -8.90 7.67
CA LYS A 140 -5.93 -10.31 7.98
C LYS A 140 -5.68 -11.27 6.82
N ASN A 141 -6.06 -10.88 5.61
CA ASN A 141 -5.94 -11.70 4.40
C ASN A 141 -4.76 -11.26 3.51
N SER A 142 -3.89 -10.38 4.00
CA SER A 142 -2.81 -9.75 3.22
C SER A 142 -3.29 -9.16 1.88
N ASN A 143 -4.55 -8.70 1.83
CA ASN A 143 -5.17 -8.19 0.61
C ASN A 143 -4.67 -6.78 0.32
N LEU A 144 -4.50 -5.98 1.38
CA LEU A 144 -3.98 -4.63 1.25
C LEU A 144 -2.51 -4.67 0.83
N ALA A 145 -1.71 -5.45 1.55
CA ALA A 145 -0.29 -5.68 1.28
C ALA A 145 -0.07 -6.19 -0.14
N ARG A 146 -0.63 -7.34 -0.52
CA ARG A 146 -0.37 -7.95 -1.84
C ARG A 146 -1.07 -7.23 -2.99
N GLY A 147 -2.27 -6.72 -2.75
CA GLY A 147 -3.12 -6.15 -3.79
C GLY A 147 -2.65 -4.77 -4.22
N MET A 148 -2.95 -3.75 -3.40
CA MET A 148 -2.67 -2.36 -3.79
C MET A 148 -1.20 -1.97 -3.60
N PHE A 149 -0.57 -2.45 -2.53
CA PHE A 149 0.77 -2.02 -2.15
C PHE A 149 1.90 -2.91 -2.71
N GLY A 150 1.57 -4.07 -3.28
CA GLY A 150 2.56 -5.01 -3.81
C GLY A 150 3.60 -5.50 -2.77
N VAL A 151 3.26 -5.48 -1.49
CA VAL A 151 4.10 -5.95 -0.38
C VAL A 151 3.94 -7.45 -0.19
N LEU A 152 5.06 -8.17 -0.24
CA LEU A 152 5.15 -9.58 0.06
C LEU A 152 5.74 -9.78 1.45
N GLN A 153 5.50 -10.95 2.06
CA GLN A 153 6.02 -11.25 3.41
C GLN A 153 7.55 -11.16 3.48
N ASN A 154 8.26 -11.57 2.43
CA ASN A 154 9.71 -11.52 2.33
C ASN A 154 10.26 -10.13 1.95
N SER A 155 9.40 -9.16 1.65
CA SER A 155 9.77 -7.77 1.38
C SER A 155 9.40 -6.85 2.54
N LEU A 156 9.27 -7.39 3.75
CA LEU A 156 9.01 -6.62 4.96
C LEU A 156 10.34 -6.23 5.64
N PRO A 157 10.40 -5.05 6.29
CA PRO A 157 9.36 -4.02 6.30
C PRO A 157 9.23 -3.32 4.95
N LYS A 158 8.11 -2.64 4.73
CA LYS A 158 7.95 -1.73 3.61
C LYS A 158 7.05 -0.58 3.99
N SER A 159 7.51 0.64 3.75
CA SER A 159 6.84 1.86 4.18
C SER A 159 6.50 2.76 2.99
N PHE A 160 5.34 3.41 3.07
CA PHE A 160 4.84 4.30 2.02
C PHE A 160 4.50 5.64 2.65
N LEU A 161 5.11 6.73 2.17
CA LEU A 161 4.72 8.07 2.56
C LEU A 161 3.66 8.56 1.59
N ILE A 162 2.47 8.82 2.10
CA ILE A 162 1.30 9.19 1.31
C ILE A 162 0.79 10.55 1.79
N ARG A 163 0.59 11.49 0.88
CA ARG A 163 -0.06 12.77 1.18
C ARG A 163 -1.52 12.56 1.59
N LYS A 164 -2.08 13.55 2.30
CA LYS A 164 -3.50 13.58 2.67
C LYS A 164 -4.45 13.47 1.46
N ASP A 165 -4.00 13.91 0.28
CA ASP A 165 -4.74 13.79 -0.99
C ASP A 165 -4.61 12.40 -1.67
N GLY A 166 -3.88 11.46 -1.06
CA GLY A 166 -3.68 10.12 -1.56
C GLY A 166 -2.49 9.95 -2.52
N ARG A 167 -1.72 10.99 -2.82
CA ARG A 167 -0.50 10.87 -3.64
C ARG A 167 0.62 10.17 -2.87
N VAL A 168 1.28 9.20 -3.50
CA VAL A 168 2.46 8.51 -2.96
C VAL A 168 3.69 9.38 -3.19
N GLU A 169 4.35 9.82 -2.12
CA GLU A 169 5.54 10.69 -2.17
C GLU A 169 6.85 9.91 -2.10
N ALA A 170 6.87 8.82 -1.32
CA ALA A 170 8.05 8.00 -1.16
C ALA A 170 7.67 6.55 -0.82
N ILE A 171 8.57 5.63 -1.17
CA ILE A 171 8.50 4.21 -0.84
C ILE A 171 9.84 3.82 -0.25
N PHE A 172 9.82 3.17 0.92
CA PHE A 172 11.01 2.75 1.65
C PHE A 172 10.97 1.23 1.82
N ASP A 173 12.00 0.54 1.32
CA ASP A 173 12.12 -0.91 1.48
C ASP A 173 12.88 -1.29 2.77
N GLN A 174 13.58 -0.35 3.41
CA GLN A 174 14.30 -0.55 4.67
C GLN A 174 14.43 0.76 5.46
N ALA A 175 14.50 0.66 6.79
CA ALA A 175 14.84 1.76 7.68
C ALA A 175 16.37 1.88 7.89
N GLY A 176 17.00 2.74 7.09
CA GLY A 176 18.39 3.18 7.25
C GLY A 176 18.59 4.14 8.42
N ASN A 177 19.81 4.67 8.57
CA ASN A 177 20.11 5.65 9.63
C ASN A 177 19.46 7.02 9.36
N ASP A 178 19.19 7.34 8.11
CA ASP A 178 18.60 8.57 7.60
C ASP A 178 17.09 8.44 7.32
N PHE A 179 16.47 7.31 7.68
CA PHE A 179 15.07 7.01 7.37
C PHE A 179 14.10 8.12 7.84
N ILE A 180 14.27 8.59 9.07
CA ILE A 180 13.46 9.68 9.62
C ILE A 180 13.72 11.00 8.89
N ASP A 181 14.98 11.29 8.57
CA ASP A 181 15.36 12.52 7.87
C ASP A 181 14.76 12.56 6.46
N GLN A 182 14.77 11.43 5.75
CA GLN A 182 14.12 11.31 4.44
C GLN A 182 12.61 11.54 4.54
N ILE A 183 11.93 10.93 5.52
CA ILE A 183 10.48 11.14 5.72
C ILE A 183 10.18 12.62 5.95
N VAL A 184 10.95 13.28 6.82
CA VAL A 184 10.77 14.70 7.11
C VAL A 184 11.04 15.56 5.86
N ALA A 185 12.12 15.29 5.13
CA ALA A 185 12.46 16.03 3.92
C ALA A 185 11.35 15.97 2.86
N HIS A 186 10.77 14.80 2.63
CA HIS A 186 9.62 14.66 1.72
C HIS A 186 8.39 15.43 2.24
N ALA A 187 8.10 15.35 3.54
CA ALA A 187 6.95 16.04 4.13
C ALA A 187 7.05 17.57 4.07
N GLU A 188 8.27 18.11 4.06
CA GLU A 188 8.55 19.54 3.93
C GLU A 188 8.60 20.02 2.48
N GLY A 189 9.23 19.25 1.58
CA GLY A 189 9.41 19.62 0.18
C GLY A 189 8.13 19.61 -0.67
N GLY A 190 7.05 19.00 -0.17
CA GLY A 190 5.73 18.99 -0.82
C GLY A 190 4.80 20.15 -0.46
N ARG A 191 5.29 21.15 0.29
CA ARG A 191 4.54 22.38 0.66
C ARG A 191 4.68 23.48 -0.37
#